data_AF-A0A556CAU8-F1
#
_entry.id   AF-A0A556CAU8-F1
#
_cell.length_a   1.000
_cell.length_b   1.000
_cell.length_c   1.000
_cell.angle_alpha   90.00
_cell.angle_beta   90.00
_cell.angle_gamma   90.00
#
_symmetry.space_group_name_H-M   'P 1'
#
loop_
_entity.id
_entity.type
_entity.pdbx_description
1 polymer ?
#
loop_
_entity_poly.entity_id
_entity_poly.type
_entity_poly.pdbx_seq_one_letter_code
_entity_poly.pdbx_strand_id
1 'polypeptide(L)'
;MSTPTNGITPSRIPANTANPCAISKFFAFIADPSHLLQCVRIVMPRLYDNAIALQYDGPVPKIVNVEEHRARIAAAVWRVIAARGLDAVSLRSVAVEAKVSMGQVQHYYSLKNDLLFAGVEHSYLLIEQHLEQLLAEAEGSPREVMLAILTVLLGEEAVVRDAIRVNVAFAARTQNEPRIHDLLTSGDDEIIGLCTHVLAQAQRDGHLNADLDPVAEARLLFGLATGLGTQVAVYGGSSAQALDVFTYHLRRLGISP
;
A
#
# COMPACT_ATOMS: atom_id res chain seq x y z
N MET A 1 58.16 -11.75 -10.20
CA MET A 1 57.43 -11.43 -8.95
C MET A 1 56.04 -11.02 -9.36
N SER A 2 55.08 -11.91 -9.09
CA SER A 2 53.72 -11.89 -9.62
C SER A 2 52.80 -11.05 -8.74
N THR A 3 52.12 -10.08 -9.32
CA THR A 3 50.99 -9.37 -8.72
C THR A 3 49.69 -10.14 -8.99
N PRO A 4 48.83 -10.43 -8.00
CA PRO A 4 47.56 -11.07 -8.26
C PRO A 4 46.52 -10.03 -8.70
N THR A 5 46.07 -10.16 -9.95
CA THR A 5 44.84 -9.53 -10.47
C THR A 5 43.62 -10.21 -9.84
N ASN A 6 42.98 -9.54 -8.88
CA ASN A 6 41.64 -9.93 -8.42
C ASN A 6 40.62 -9.56 -9.52
N GLY A 7 40.23 -10.56 -10.30
CA GLY A 7 39.10 -10.49 -11.21
C GLY A 7 37.80 -10.38 -10.42
N ILE A 8 37.23 -9.18 -10.38
CA ILE A 8 35.85 -8.97 -9.96
C ILE A 8 34.97 -9.33 -11.14
N THR A 9 34.43 -10.54 -11.13
CA THR A 9 33.28 -10.93 -11.97
C THR A 9 32.10 -10.01 -11.66
N PRO A 10 31.40 -9.44 -12.67
CA PRO A 10 30.18 -8.70 -12.42
C PRO A 10 29.11 -9.68 -11.91
N SER A 11 28.76 -9.51 -10.62
CA SER A 11 27.64 -10.18 -10.01
C SER A 11 26.38 -9.85 -10.81
N ARG A 12 25.80 -10.87 -11.46
CA ARG A 12 24.47 -10.79 -12.07
C ARG A 12 23.47 -10.41 -10.99
N ILE A 13 23.00 -9.19 -11.03
CA ILE A 13 21.73 -8.79 -10.40
C ILE A 13 20.66 -9.70 -11.00
N PRO A 14 19.92 -10.50 -10.22
CA PRO A 14 18.77 -11.21 -10.77
C PRO A 14 17.75 -10.15 -11.20
N ALA A 15 17.43 -10.15 -12.50
CA ALA A 15 16.29 -9.41 -13.02
C ALA A 15 15.05 -9.78 -12.21
N ASN A 16 14.41 -8.78 -11.60
CA ASN A 16 13.09 -8.93 -11.01
C ASN A 16 12.12 -9.33 -12.12
N THR A 17 11.90 -10.63 -12.29
CA THR A 17 10.93 -11.19 -13.22
C THR A 17 9.56 -11.02 -12.59
N ALA A 18 8.93 -9.86 -12.82
CA ALA A 18 7.48 -9.78 -12.79
C ALA A 18 6.96 -10.90 -13.70
N ASN A 19 6.27 -11.88 -13.12
CA ASN A 19 5.79 -13.06 -13.81
C ASN A 19 4.80 -12.61 -14.91
N PRO A 20 5.07 -12.82 -16.20
CA PRO A 20 4.20 -12.38 -17.30
C PRO A 20 2.76 -12.92 -17.19
N CYS A 21 2.57 -14.03 -16.47
CA CYS A 21 1.28 -14.67 -16.25
C CYS A 21 0.38 -13.96 -15.21
N ALA A 22 0.95 -13.23 -14.24
CA ALA A 22 0.17 -12.53 -13.21
C ALA A 22 -0.46 -11.24 -13.74
N ILE A 23 0.32 -10.47 -14.52
CA ILE A 23 -0.12 -9.24 -15.19
C ILE A 23 -1.20 -9.54 -16.24
N SER A 24 -1.06 -10.63 -17.01
CA SER A 24 -2.08 -11.05 -17.98
C SER A 24 -3.39 -11.49 -17.31
N LYS A 25 -3.34 -12.09 -16.12
CA LYS A 25 -4.55 -12.46 -15.35
C LYS A 25 -5.20 -11.25 -14.68
N PHE A 26 -4.41 -10.31 -14.18
CA PHE A 26 -4.88 -9.01 -13.68
C PHE A 26 -5.64 -8.23 -14.77
N PHE A 27 -5.10 -8.17 -15.99
CA PHE A 27 -5.77 -7.47 -17.10
C PHE A 27 -7.02 -8.18 -17.66
N ALA A 28 -7.08 -9.51 -17.63
CA ALA A 28 -8.30 -10.25 -17.97
C ALA A 28 -9.42 -10.09 -16.92
N PHE A 29 -9.04 -9.68 -15.71
CA PHE A 29 -9.90 -9.63 -14.53
C PHE A 29 -10.45 -8.22 -14.24
N ILE A 30 -9.71 -7.16 -14.60
CA ILE A 30 -10.19 -5.77 -14.60
C ILE A 30 -11.26 -5.52 -15.69
N ALA A 31 -11.32 -6.37 -16.71
CA ALA A 31 -12.28 -6.26 -17.82
C ALA A 31 -13.71 -6.70 -17.47
N ASP A 32 -13.94 -7.25 -16.27
CA ASP A 32 -15.25 -7.67 -15.79
C ASP A 32 -15.64 -6.83 -14.54
N PRO A 33 -16.72 -6.03 -14.61
CA PRO A 33 -17.18 -5.16 -13.52
C PRO A 33 -17.49 -5.88 -12.21
N SER A 34 -17.70 -7.21 -12.22
CA SER A 34 -17.99 -7.98 -11.01
C SER A 34 -16.77 -8.29 -10.13
N HIS A 35 -15.56 -7.94 -10.59
CA HIS A 35 -14.28 -8.31 -9.95
C HIS A 35 -13.49 -7.13 -9.34
N LEU A 36 -14.07 -5.94 -9.24
CA LEU A 36 -13.38 -4.71 -8.79
C LEU A 36 -12.92 -4.75 -7.32
N LEU A 37 -13.76 -5.26 -6.41
CA LEU A 37 -13.37 -5.55 -5.02
C LEU A 37 -12.24 -6.58 -4.94
N GLN A 38 -12.14 -7.43 -5.95
CA GLN A 38 -11.14 -8.47 -6.03
C GLN A 38 -9.85 -7.95 -6.73
N CYS A 39 -9.92 -6.85 -7.49
CA CYS A 39 -8.76 -6.12 -8.01
C CYS A 39 -8.00 -5.43 -6.87
N VAL A 40 -8.70 -4.81 -5.92
CA VAL A 40 -8.10 -4.31 -4.67
C VAL A 40 -7.37 -5.44 -3.92
N ARG A 41 -7.99 -6.62 -3.85
CA ARG A 41 -7.40 -7.85 -3.27
C ARG A 41 -6.19 -8.41 -4.02
N ILE A 42 -6.03 -8.12 -5.32
CA ILE A 42 -4.87 -8.54 -6.14
C ILE A 42 -3.77 -7.48 -6.12
N VAL A 43 -4.14 -6.19 -6.09
CA VAL A 43 -3.22 -5.05 -6.02
C VAL A 43 -2.39 -5.10 -4.76
N MET A 44 -2.89 -5.67 -3.67
CA MET A 44 -2.10 -5.88 -2.44
C MET A 44 -2.24 -7.33 -1.96
N PRO A 45 -1.48 -8.28 -2.52
CA PRO A 45 -1.76 -9.71 -2.38
C PRO A 45 -1.42 -10.29 -1.01
N ARG A 46 -0.64 -9.60 -0.15
CA ARG A 46 -0.43 -10.03 1.25
C ARG A 46 -1.68 -9.84 2.13
N LEU A 47 -2.72 -9.16 1.63
CA LEU A 47 -3.95 -8.83 2.36
C LEU A 47 -4.96 -9.99 2.48
N TYR A 48 -4.75 -11.14 1.82
CA TYR A 48 -5.68 -12.29 1.92
C TYR A 48 -5.14 -13.54 2.61
N ASP A 49 -3.82 -13.69 2.81
CA ASP A 49 -3.28 -14.87 3.49
C ASP A 49 -3.73 -14.96 4.96
N ASN A 50 -4.18 -13.85 5.56
CA ASN A 50 -4.81 -13.84 6.89
C ASN A 50 -6.34 -13.99 6.88
N ALA A 51 -7.02 -13.85 5.73
CA ALA A 51 -8.48 -13.92 5.62
C ALA A 51 -9.01 -15.34 5.31
N ILE A 52 -8.16 -16.27 4.84
CA ILE A 52 -8.53 -17.69 4.64
C ILE A 52 -8.85 -18.41 5.97
N ALA A 53 -8.52 -17.82 7.12
CA ALA A 53 -8.91 -18.36 8.43
C ALA A 53 -10.41 -18.18 8.78
N LEU A 54 -11.17 -17.37 8.03
CA LEU A 54 -12.57 -17.04 8.38
C LEU A 54 -13.64 -17.81 7.59
N GLN A 55 -13.25 -18.83 6.82
CA GLN A 55 -14.18 -19.65 6.02
C GLN A 55 -13.97 -21.16 6.22
N TYR A 56 -13.97 -21.62 7.48
CA TYR A 56 -13.92 -23.05 7.83
C TYR A 56 -15.14 -23.47 8.66
N ASP A 57 -16.02 -24.28 8.07
CA ASP A 57 -17.26 -24.77 8.69
C ASP A 57 -17.07 -26.21 9.25
N GLY A 58 -16.17 -26.34 10.23
CA GLY A 58 -15.86 -27.58 10.94
C GLY A 58 -15.65 -27.33 12.44
N PRO A 59 -15.66 -28.38 13.30
CA PRO A 59 -15.68 -28.21 14.76
C PRO A 59 -14.45 -27.44 15.26
N VAL A 60 -14.69 -26.26 15.83
CA VAL A 60 -13.71 -25.19 16.10
C VAL A 60 -12.69 -25.56 17.18
N PRO A 61 -11.38 -25.62 16.88
CA PRO A 61 -10.33 -25.62 17.89
C PRO A 61 -9.71 -24.20 18.00
N LYS A 62 -9.76 -23.56 19.18
CA LYS A 62 -8.96 -22.43 19.78
C LYS A 62 -8.23 -21.35 18.92
N ILE A 63 -8.26 -21.37 17.59
CA ILE A 63 -7.49 -20.58 16.64
C ILE A 63 -8.10 -19.17 16.47
N VAL A 64 -9.43 -19.05 16.59
CA VAL A 64 -10.17 -17.78 16.50
C VAL A 64 -9.69 -16.73 17.53
N ASN A 65 -9.19 -17.17 18.69
CA ASN A 65 -8.75 -16.27 19.77
C ASN A 65 -7.37 -15.63 19.49
N VAL A 66 -6.48 -16.33 18.78
CA VAL A 66 -5.10 -15.90 18.54
C VAL A 66 -5.05 -14.72 17.57
N GLU A 67 -5.76 -14.82 16.44
CA GLU A 67 -5.76 -13.80 15.40
C GLU A 67 -6.56 -12.57 15.78
N GLU A 68 -7.66 -12.72 16.51
CA GLU A 68 -8.35 -11.58 17.13
C GLU A 68 -7.47 -10.84 18.13
N HIS A 69 -6.69 -11.55 18.95
CA HIS A 69 -5.75 -10.93 19.88
C HIS A 69 -4.62 -10.22 19.14
N ARG A 70 -4.07 -10.84 18.10
CA ARG A 70 -3.02 -10.28 17.27
C ARG A 70 -3.47 -8.99 16.58
N ALA A 71 -4.67 -8.98 16.03
CA ALA A 71 -5.29 -7.81 15.41
C ALA A 71 -5.55 -6.69 16.43
N ARG A 72 -6.06 -7.01 17.63
CA ARG A 72 -6.25 -6.01 18.70
C ARG A 72 -4.95 -5.38 19.16
N ILE A 73 -3.88 -6.17 19.29
CA ILE A 73 -2.56 -5.65 19.64
C ILE A 73 -2.01 -4.79 18.48
N ALA A 74 -2.14 -5.23 17.23
CA ALA A 74 -1.73 -4.45 16.07
C ALA A 74 -2.45 -3.09 15.98
N ALA A 75 -3.77 -3.08 16.21
CA ALA A 75 -4.57 -1.86 16.30
C ALA A 75 -4.12 -0.94 17.43
N ALA A 76 -3.73 -1.50 18.58
CA ALA A 76 -3.15 -0.73 19.67
C ALA A 76 -1.79 -0.14 19.30
N VAL A 77 -0.91 -0.91 18.64
CA VAL A 77 0.37 -0.38 18.14
C VAL A 77 0.12 0.80 17.20
N TRP A 78 -0.81 0.63 16.25
CA TRP A 78 -1.21 1.70 15.34
C TRP A 78 -1.64 2.97 16.08
N ARG A 79 -2.52 2.86 17.10
CA ARG A 79 -2.93 4.02 17.91
C ARG A 79 -1.76 4.68 18.64
N VAL A 80 -0.79 3.91 19.16
CA VAL A 80 0.42 4.48 19.77
C VAL A 80 1.22 5.27 18.73
N ILE A 81 1.40 4.72 17.54
CA ILE A 81 2.17 5.34 16.46
C ILE A 81 1.49 6.63 15.98
N ALA A 82 0.19 6.58 15.68
CA ALA A 82 -0.56 7.74 15.21
C ALA A 82 -0.55 8.88 16.24
N ALA A 83 -0.65 8.56 17.54
CA ALA A 83 -0.71 9.57 18.60
C ALA A 83 0.66 10.13 19.03
N ARG A 84 1.71 9.30 19.03
CA ARG A 84 3.00 9.63 19.70
C ARG A 84 4.25 9.33 18.86
N GLY A 85 4.09 8.87 17.63
CA GLY A 85 5.18 8.50 16.74
C GLY A 85 5.83 7.15 17.06
N LEU A 86 6.76 6.73 16.20
CA LEU A 86 7.37 5.39 16.25
C LEU A 86 8.20 5.13 17.52
N ASP A 87 8.86 6.17 18.05
CA ASP A 87 9.76 6.01 19.20
C ASP A 87 9.00 5.65 20.48
N ALA A 88 7.73 6.08 20.57
CA ALA A 88 6.84 5.75 21.67
C ALA A 88 6.39 4.27 21.69
N VAL A 89 6.65 3.49 20.64
CA VAL A 89 6.28 2.07 20.60
C VAL A 89 7.24 1.24 21.45
N SER A 90 6.67 0.51 22.40
CA SER A 90 7.33 -0.45 23.28
C SER A 90 6.32 -1.51 23.74
N LEU A 91 6.78 -2.67 24.21
CA LEU A 91 5.91 -3.69 24.81
C LEU A 91 5.00 -3.09 25.90
N ARG A 92 5.55 -2.18 26.73
CA ARG A 92 4.80 -1.53 27.81
C ARG A 92 3.73 -0.58 27.26
N SER A 93 4.09 0.34 26.37
CA SER A 93 3.14 1.33 25.85
C SER A 93 2.02 0.67 25.05
N VAL A 94 2.33 -0.40 24.31
CA VAL A 94 1.33 -1.21 23.58
C VAL A 94 0.45 -2.00 24.54
N ALA A 95 1.00 -2.61 25.58
CA ALA A 95 0.20 -3.34 26.58
C ALA A 95 -0.83 -2.42 27.26
N VAL A 96 -0.42 -1.21 27.62
CA VAL A 96 -1.31 -0.17 28.18
C VAL A 96 -2.41 0.20 27.17
N GLU A 97 -2.05 0.46 25.91
CA GLU A 97 -3.00 0.84 24.86
C GLU A 97 -3.98 -0.29 24.49
N ALA A 98 -3.50 -1.54 24.47
CA ALA A 98 -4.29 -2.73 24.19
C ALA A 98 -5.10 -3.21 25.41
N LYS A 99 -4.87 -2.63 26.60
CA LYS A 99 -5.47 -3.05 27.88
C LYS A 99 -5.22 -4.54 28.19
N VAL A 100 -3.98 -4.99 27.96
CA VAL A 100 -3.52 -6.37 28.22
C VAL A 100 -2.24 -6.35 29.05
N SER A 101 -1.82 -7.51 29.55
CA SER A 101 -0.53 -7.62 30.24
C SER A 101 0.65 -7.52 29.26
N MET A 102 1.80 -7.03 29.75
CA MET A 102 3.03 -6.99 28.95
C MET A 102 3.47 -8.39 28.50
N GLY A 103 3.26 -9.41 29.33
CA GLY A 103 3.54 -10.80 28.99
C GLY A 103 2.67 -11.34 27.85
N GLN A 104 1.41 -10.91 27.76
CA GLN A 104 0.57 -11.22 26.59
C GLN A 104 1.12 -10.57 25.32
N VAL A 105 1.53 -9.30 25.35
CA VAL A 105 2.13 -8.68 24.17
C VAL A 105 3.41 -9.40 23.75
N GLN A 106 4.26 -9.75 24.71
CA GLN A 106 5.51 -10.47 24.46
C GLN A 106 5.30 -11.88 23.89
N HIS A 107 4.18 -12.53 24.23
CA HIS A 107 3.80 -13.82 23.66
C HIS A 107 3.54 -13.75 22.14
N TYR A 108 2.96 -12.64 21.65
CA TYR A 108 2.67 -12.44 20.22
C TYR A 108 3.79 -11.74 19.45
N TYR A 109 4.52 -10.82 20.11
CA TYR A 109 5.54 -9.98 19.49
C TYR A 109 6.78 -9.94 20.38
N SER A 110 7.88 -10.51 19.90
CA SER A 110 9.10 -10.64 20.68
C SER A 110 10.01 -9.41 20.57
N LEU A 111 9.99 -8.72 19.42
CA LEU A 111 10.85 -7.58 19.16
C LEU A 111 10.03 -6.31 18.91
N LYS A 112 10.62 -5.14 19.22
CA LYS A 112 10.02 -3.84 18.89
C LYS A 112 9.73 -3.71 17.40
N ASN A 113 10.61 -4.24 16.54
CA ASN A 113 10.39 -4.24 15.09
C ASN A 113 9.13 -5.02 14.72
N ASP A 114 8.82 -6.15 15.37
CA ASP A 114 7.61 -6.91 15.07
C ASP A 114 6.33 -6.15 15.41
N LEU A 115 6.33 -5.40 16.52
CA LEU A 115 5.22 -4.51 16.88
C LEU A 115 5.04 -3.43 15.81
N LEU A 116 6.15 -2.80 15.42
CA LEU A 116 6.17 -1.76 14.41
C LEU A 116 5.62 -2.26 13.07
N PHE A 117 6.04 -3.45 12.63
CA PHE A 117 5.48 -4.13 11.45
C PHE A 117 3.97 -4.33 11.57
N ALA A 118 3.50 -4.85 12.70
CA ALA A 118 2.07 -5.07 12.92
C ALA A 118 1.25 -3.77 12.87
N GLY A 119 1.80 -2.66 13.37
CA GLY A 119 1.16 -1.35 13.27
C GLY A 119 1.06 -0.85 11.83
N VAL A 120 2.11 -1.07 11.03
CA VAL A 120 2.12 -0.73 9.59
C VAL A 120 1.11 -1.59 8.83
N GLU A 121 1.13 -2.91 9.02
CA GLU A 121 0.15 -3.84 8.44
C GLU A 121 -1.28 -3.44 8.79
N HIS A 122 -1.54 -3.05 10.05
CA HIS A 122 -2.85 -2.57 10.46
C HIS A 122 -3.27 -1.27 9.75
N SER A 123 -2.33 -0.36 9.48
CA SER A 123 -2.63 0.88 8.76
C SER A 123 -3.06 0.62 7.31
N TYR A 124 -2.44 -0.37 6.65
CA TYR A 124 -2.85 -0.79 5.31
C TYR A 124 -4.25 -1.40 5.30
N LEU A 125 -4.61 -2.20 6.31
CA LEU A 125 -5.98 -2.72 6.46
C LEU A 125 -7.02 -1.60 6.60
N LEU A 126 -6.69 -0.51 7.30
CA LEU A 126 -7.61 0.63 7.42
C LEU A 126 -7.76 1.39 6.10
N ILE A 127 -6.67 1.55 5.34
CA ILE A 127 -6.73 2.16 4.00
C ILE A 127 -7.53 1.28 3.04
N GLU A 128 -7.33 -0.04 3.09
CA GLU A 128 -8.07 -1.02 2.28
C GLU A 128 -9.57 -0.92 2.56
N GLN A 129 -9.98 -0.97 3.84
CA GLN A 129 -11.40 -0.84 4.21
C GLN A 129 -12.00 0.49 3.74
N HIS A 130 -11.23 1.57 3.77
CA HIS A 130 -11.66 2.87 3.26
C HIS A 130 -11.83 2.84 1.74
N LEU A 131 -10.89 2.25 1.00
CA LEU A 131 -10.99 2.08 -0.45
C LEU A 131 -12.15 1.16 -0.85
N GLU A 132 -12.37 0.06 -0.14
CA GLU A 132 -13.50 -0.84 -0.38
C GLU A 132 -14.85 -0.11 -0.24
N GLN A 133 -14.99 0.75 0.78
CA GLN A 133 -16.18 1.57 0.97
C GLN A 133 -16.39 2.56 -0.19
N LEU A 134 -15.34 3.28 -0.58
CA LEU A 134 -15.40 4.23 -1.69
C LEU A 134 -15.74 3.54 -3.02
N LEU A 135 -15.21 2.34 -3.25
CA LEU A 135 -15.39 1.61 -4.51
C LEU A 135 -16.71 0.84 -4.57
N ALA A 136 -17.27 0.44 -3.43
CA ALA A 136 -18.59 -0.18 -3.38
C ALA A 136 -19.71 0.77 -3.84
N GLU A 137 -19.47 2.08 -3.79
CA GLU A 137 -20.40 3.13 -4.22
C GLU A 137 -20.22 3.56 -5.68
N ALA A 138 -19.15 3.10 -6.35
CA ALA A 138 -18.84 3.45 -7.74
C ALA A 138 -19.43 2.44 -8.74
N GLU A 139 -19.82 2.91 -9.94
CA GLU A 139 -20.26 2.03 -11.05
C GLU A 139 -19.13 1.13 -11.57
N GLY A 140 -17.88 1.45 -11.24
CA GLY A 140 -16.79 0.49 -11.25
C GLY A 140 -15.93 0.50 -12.50
N SER A 141 -15.89 1.59 -13.26
CA SER A 141 -14.95 1.66 -14.39
C SER A 141 -13.50 1.66 -13.88
N PRO A 142 -12.54 1.05 -14.61
CA PRO A 142 -11.12 1.09 -14.24
C PRO A 142 -10.58 2.51 -14.02
N ARG A 143 -11.13 3.50 -14.73
CA ARG A 143 -10.80 4.92 -14.56
C ARG A 143 -11.26 5.45 -13.20
N GLU A 144 -12.48 5.18 -12.77
CA GLU A 144 -12.98 5.60 -11.45
C GLU A 144 -12.16 4.97 -10.33
N VAL A 145 -11.82 3.68 -10.46
CA VAL A 145 -10.96 3.01 -9.48
C VAL A 145 -9.58 3.66 -9.39
N MET A 146 -8.96 3.93 -10.54
CA MET A 146 -7.67 4.64 -10.60
C MET A 146 -7.76 6.01 -9.91
N LEU A 147 -8.80 6.80 -10.22
CA LEU A 147 -8.99 8.12 -9.64
C LEU A 147 -9.23 8.07 -8.13
N ALA A 148 -10.05 7.13 -7.65
CA ALA A 148 -10.30 6.94 -6.24
C ALA A 148 -9.01 6.59 -5.47
N ILE A 149 -8.24 5.62 -5.96
CA ILE A 149 -6.97 5.21 -5.33
C ILE A 149 -6.00 6.39 -5.27
N LEU A 150 -5.74 7.06 -6.41
CA LEU A 150 -4.76 8.16 -6.46
C LEU A 150 -5.21 9.37 -5.62
N THR A 151 -6.52 9.61 -5.50
CA THR A 151 -7.07 10.68 -4.66
C THR A 151 -6.92 10.37 -3.18
N VAL A 152 -7.17 9.13 -2.75
CA VAL A 152 -6.93 8.71 -1.36
C VAL A 152 -5.48 8.97 -0.95
N LEU A 153 -4.52 8.69 -1.84
CA LEU A 153 -3.09 8.93 -1.60
C LEU A 153 -2.75 10.41 -1.32
N LEU A 154 -3.63 11.36 -1.64
CA LEU A 154 -3.42 12.78 -1.34
C LEU A 154 -3.58 13.13 0.15
N GLY A 155 -4.12 12.22 0.96
CA GLY A 155 -4.14 12.36 2.42
C GLY A 155 -5.21 13.31 2.96
N GLU A 156 -6.40 13.35 2.33
CA GLU A 156 -7.56 14.06 2.88
C GLU A 156 -8.00 13.48 4.24
N GLU A 157 -8.00 12.15 4.35
CA GLU A 157 -8.39 11.46 5.58
C GLU A 157 -7.24 11.37 6.59
N ALA A 158 -7.57 11.53 7.87
CA ALA A 158 -6.58 11.49 8.95
C ALA A 158 -5.84 10.15 9.01
N VAL A 159 -6.58 9.05 8.83
CA VAL A 159 -6.01 7.69 8.83
C VAL A 159 -4.97 7.50 7.72
N VAL A 160 -5.21 8.10 6.54
CA VAL A 160 -4.28 8.03 5.41
C VAL A 160 -3.04 8.86 5.70
N ARG A 161 -3.19 10.08 6.26
CA ARG A 161 -2.03 10.90 6.66
C ARG A 161 -1.16 10.20 7.69
N ASP A 162 -1.75 9.54 8.67
CA ASP A 162 -1.00 8.78 9.65
C ASP A 162 -0.22 7.64 8.98
N ALA A 163 -0.82 6.97 7.99
CA ALA A 163 -0.16 5.87 7.29
C ALA A 163 1.00 6.35 6.42
N ILE A 164 0.86 7.52 5.78
CA ILE A 164 1.94 8.18 5.04
C ILE A 164 3.08 8.58 5.98
N ARG A 165 2.79 9.17 7.15
CA ARG A 165 3.83 9.52 8.14
C ARG A 165 4.62 8.30 8.59
N VAL A 166 3.92 7.18 8.80
CA VAL A 166 4.53 5.91 9.15
C VAL A 166 5.41 5.39 8.03
N ASN A 167 4.90 5.37 6.79
CA ASN A 167 5.68 5.01 5.60
C ASN A 167 6.99 5.80 5.52
N VAL A 168 6.92 7.13 5.62
CA VAL A 168 8.09 8.03 5.59
C VAL A 168 9.06 7.71 6.73
N ALA A 169 8.56 7.47 7.93
CA ALA A 169 9.40 7.15 9.07
C ALA A 169 10.10 5.77 8.98
N PHE A 170 9.51 4.83 8.22
CA PHE A 170 10.13 3.53 7.90
C PHE A 170 11.01 3.54 6.65
N ALA A 171 10.82 4.49 5.72
CA ALA A 171 11.56 4.55 4.46
C ALA A 171 13.08 4.53 4.68
N ALA A 172 13.59 5.22 5.71
CA ALA A 172 15.02 5.22 6.07
C ALA A 172 15.58 3.85 6.50
N ARG A 173 14.71 2.88 6.87
CA ARG A 173 15.11 1.55 7.34
C ARG A 173 15.13 0.50 6.23
N THR A 174 14.52 0.79 5.08
CA THR A 174 14.38 -0.14 3.94
C THR A 174 15.71 -0.71 3.46
N GLN A 175 16.79 0.08 3.51
CA GLN A 175 18.13 -0.35 3.07
C GLN A 175 18.69 -1.53 3.86
N ASN A 176 18.36 -1.62 5.16
CA ASN A 176 18.92 -2.65 6.05
C ASN A 176 17.87 -3.70 6.44
N GLU A 177 16.61 -3.51 6.05
CA GLU A 177 15.48 -4.37 6.40
C GLU A 177 14.61 -4.64 5.17
N PRO A 178 14.95 -5.66 4.35
CA PRO A 178 14.22 -5.98 3.12
C PRO A 178 12.73 -6.23 3.34
N ARG A 179 12.35 -6.80 4.49
CA ARG A 179 10.93 -7.01 4.84
C ARG A 179 10.16 -5.69 4.98
N ILE A 180 10.81 -4.61 5.42
CA ILE A 180 10.20 -3.27 5.47
C ILE A 180 10.02 -2.74 4.06
N HIS A 181 11.05 -2.85 3.21
CA HIS A 181 10.95 -2.47 1.81
C HIS A 181 9.74 -3.15 1.14
N ASP A 182 9.67 -4.48 1.20
CA ASP A 182 8.57 -5.26 0.61
C ASP A 182 7.19 -4.85 1.13
N LEU A 183 7.10 -4.45 2.40
CA LEU A 183 5.83 -4.01 2.99
C LEU A 183 5.45 -2.61 2.51
N LEU A 184 6.40 -1.69 2.43
CA LEU A 184 6.13 -0.30 2.05
C LEU A 184 5.82 -0.14 0.56
N THR A 185 6.45 -0.97 -0.29
CA THR A 185 6.25 -0.93 -1.76
C THR A 185 5.24 -1.97 -2.25
N SER A 186 4.55 -2.65 -1.33
CA SER A 186 3.53 -3.64 -1.68
C SER A 186 2.36 -2.93 -2.37
N GLY A 187 2.09 -3.29 -3.62
CA GLY A 187 0.98 -2.75 -4.40
C GLY A 187 1.29 -1.57 -5.31
N ASP A 188 2.49 -1.02 -5.23
CA ASP A 188 2.90 0.08 -6.10
C ASP A 188 2.85 -0.32 -7.58
N ASP A 189 3.39 -1.50 -7.92
CA ASP A 189 3.43 -2.02 -9.29
C ASP A 189 2.02 -2.27 -9.85
N GLU A 190 1.10 -2.73 -9.01
CA GLU A 190 -0.28 -2.99 -9.40
C GLU A 190 -1.09 -1.70 -9.59
N ILE A 191 -0.87 -0.68 -8.75
CA ILE A 191 -1.45 0.66 -8.95
C ILE A 191 -0.92 1.27 -10.25
N ILE A 192 0.40 1.21 -10.49
CA ILE A 192 1.02 1.67 -11.73
C ILE A 192 0.48 0.90 -12.93
N GLY A 193 0.26 -0.41 -12.80
CA GLY A 193 -0.33 -1.26 -13.82
C GLY A 193 -1.76 -0.86 -14.18
N LEU A 194 -2.61 -0.57 -13.18
CA LEU A 194 -3.96 -0.04 -13.39
C LEU A 194 -3.92 1.30 -14.13
N CYS A 195 -3.07 2.23 -13.67
CA CYS A 195 -2.91 3.53 -14.32
C CYS A 195 -2.49 3.39 -15.79
N THR A 196 -1.49 2.53 -16.04
CA THR A 196 -0.99 2.24 -17.40
C THR A 196 -2.12 1.75 -18.30
N HIS A 197 -2.96 0.84 -17.79
CA HIS A 197 -4.08 0.30 -18.55
C HIS A 197 -5.13 1.36 -18.90
N VAL A 198 -5.54 2.16 -17.93
CA VAL A 198 -6.52 3.26 -18.14
C VAL A 198 -5.99 4.25 -19.16
N LEU A 199 -4.73 4.66 -19.04
CA LEU A 199 -4.09 5.59 -19.96
C LEU A 199 -3.97 5.00 -21.38
N ALA A 200 -3.51 3.75 -21.51
CA ALA A 200 -3.39 3.09 -22.80
C ALA A 200 -4.75 2.87 -23.48
N GLN A 201 -5.82 2.64 -22.71
CA GLN A 201 -7.18 2.54 -23.24
C GLN A 201 -7.66 3.92 -23.74
N ALA A 202 -7.56 4.96 -22.92
CA ALA A 202 -7.95 6.32 -23.31
C ALA A 202 -7.15 6.84 -24.52
N GLN A 203 -5.87 6.45 -24.65
CA GLN A 203 -5.06 6.76 -25.84
C GLN A 203 -5.59 6.04 -27.09
N ARG A 204 -5.91 4.74 -27.00
CA ARG A 204 -6.49 3.97 -28.12
C ARG A 204 -7.84 4.52 -28.57
N ASP A 205 -8.62 5.06 -27.64
CA ASP A 205 -9.93 5.67 -27.91
C ASP A 205 -9.81 7.11 -28.44
N GLY A 206 -8.59 7.63 -28.59
CA GLY A 206 -8.32 8.96 -29.13
C GLY A 206 -8.55 10.11 -28.14
N HIS A 207 -8.67 9.80 -26.85
CA HIS A 207 -8.85 10.80 -25.79
C HIS A 207 -7.54 11.37 -25.25
N LEU A 208 -6.41 10.70 -25.46
CA LEU A 208 -5.07 11.18 -25.10
C LEU A 208 -4.18 11.39 -26.33
N ASN A 209 -3.11 12.15 -26.16
CA ASN A 209 -2.09 12.32 -27.20
C ASN A 209 -1.47 10.97 -27.61
N ALA A 210 -1.35 10.71 -28.91
CA ALA A 210 -0.78 9.47 -29.46
C ALA A 210 0.71 9.27 -29.12
N ASP A 211 1.45 10.35 -28.86
CA ASP A 211 2.88 10.30 -28.53
C ASP A 211 3.15 10.12 -27.02
N LEU A 212 2.09 10.09 -26.19
CA LEU A 212 2.20 9.87 -24.76
C LEU A 212 2.66 8.44 -24.49
N ASP A 213 3.62 8.25 -23.58
CA ASP A 213 4.00 6.92 -23.06
C ASP A 213 3.13 6.60 -21.84
N PRO A 214 2.16 5.65 -21.93
CA PRO A 214 1.26 5.35 -20.82
C PRO A 214 1.96 4.83 -19.57
N VAL A 215 3.09 4.13 -19.74
CA VAL A 215 3.83 3.55 -18.61
C VAL A 215 4.61 4.65 -17.88
N ALA A 216 5.26 5.54 -18.62
CA ALA A 216 5.96 6.67 -18.02
C ALA A 216 4.97 7.59 -17.29
N GLU A 217 3.84 7.89 -17.92
CA GLU A 217 2.81 8.75 -17.35
C GLU A 217 2.14 8.13 -16.11
N ALA A 218 1.89 6.81 -16.10
CA ALA A 218 1.41 6.11 -14.92
C ALA A 218 2.34 6.26 -13.71
N ARG A 219 3.66 6.17 -13.93
CA ARG A 219 4.67 6.40 -12.87
C ARG A 219 4.68 7.85 -12.41
N LEU A 220 4.50 8.81 -13.32
CA LEU A 220 4.38 10.23 -12.97
C LEU A 220 3.14 10.51 -12.13
N LEU A 221 1.99 9.93 -12.48
CA LEU A 221 0.76 10.05 -11.70
C LEU A 221 0.91 9.49 -10.29
N PHE A 222 1.48 8.28 -10.17
CA PHE A 222 1.73 7.65 -8.88
C PHE A 222 2.73 8.47 -8.03
N GLY A 223 3.83 8.91 -8.62
CA GLY A 223 4.82 9.77 -7.97
C GLY A 223 4.26 11.13 -7.55
N LEU A 224 3.38 11.73 -8.36
CA LEU A 224 2.71 12.98 -8.04
C LEU A 224 1.76 12.79 -6.84
N ALA A 225 0.92 11.77 -6.85
CA ALA A 225 -0.04 11.50 -5.77
C ALA A 225 0.68 11.23 -4.44
N THR A 226 1.68 10.34 -4.44
CA THR A 226 2.46 10.01 -3.23
C THR A 226 3.30 11.19 -2.73
N GLY A 227 3.86 11.99 -3.64
CA GLY A 227 4.58 13.22 -3.31
C GLY A 227 3.70 14.29 -2.66
N LEU A 228 2.53 14.55 -3.26
CA LEU A 228 1.54 15.49 -2.71
C LEU A 228 0.99 15.00 -1.36
N GLY A 229 0.67 13.71 -1.24
CA GLY A 229 0.26 13.10 0.02
C GLY A 229 1.29 13.26 1.12
N THR A 230 2.57 13.09 0.79
CA THR A 230 3.68 13.36 1.72
C THR A 230 3.73 14.83 2.15
N GLN A 231 3.51 15.76 1.22
CA GLN A 231 3.43 17.19 1.55
C GLN A 231 2.31 17.51 2.54
N VAL A 232 1.12 16.94 2.32
CA VAL A 232 -0.03 17.09 3.21
C VAL A 232 0.24 16.45 4.58
N ALA A 233 0.69 15.20 4.60
CA ALA A 233 0.83 14.43 5.83
C ALA A 233 2.00 14.90 6.71
N VAL A 234 3.16 15.17 6.13
CA VAL A 234 4.41 15.43 6.86
C VAL A 234 4.66 16.92 7.06
N TYR A 235 4.41 17.73 6.02
CA TYR A 235 4.75 19.16 6.03
C TYR A 235 3.55 20.08 6.27
N GLY A 236 2.36 19.52 6.50
CA GLY A 236 1.14 20.28 6.81
C GLY A 236 0.55 21.01 5.60
N GLY A 237 0.79 20.52 4.39
CA GLY A 237 0.16 21.02 3.18
C GLY A 237 -1.37 20.84 3.20
N SER A 238 -2.08 21.62 2.37
CA SER A 238 -3.53 21.51 2.23
C SER A 238 -3.90 20.36 1.30
N SER A 239 -4.78 19.44 1.75
CA SER A 239 -5.31 18.37 0.91
C SER A 239 -6.12 18.91 -0.28
N ALA A 240 -6.84 20.02 -0.10
CA ALA A 240 -7.55 20.69 -1.18
C ALA A 240 -6.58 21.20 -2.28
N GLN A 241 -5.46 21.82 -1.88
CA GLN A 241 -4.44 22.25 -2.83
C GLN A 241 -3.77 21.06 -3.53
N ALA A 242 -3.52 19.96 -2.81
CA ALA A 242 -3.03 18.72 -3.41
C ALA A 242 -3.99 18.19 -4.49
N LEU A 243 -5.29 18.15 -4.18
CA LEU A 243 -6.33 17.76 -5.13
C LEU A 243 -6.39 18.70 -6.34
N ASP A 244 -6.27 20.01 -6.14
CA ASP A 244 -6.24 20.99 -7.24
C ASP A 244 -5.06 20.76 -8.19
N VAL A 245 -3.86 20.51 -7.65
CA VAL A 245 -2.65 20.23 -8.45
C VAL A 245 -2.78 18.90 -9.18
N PHE A 246 -3.27 17.86 -8.49
CA PHE A 246 -3.49 16.55 -9.09
C PHE A 246 -4.51 16.63 -10.24
N THR A 247 -5.64 17.31 -10.00
CA THR A 247 -6.69 17.55 -11.00
C THR A 247 -6.22 18.42 -12.17
N TYR A 248 -5.35 19.40 -11.91
CA TYR A 248 -4.71 20.17 -12.97
C TYR A 248 -3.88 19.28 -13.90
N HIS A 249 -3.13 18.34 -13.34
CA HIS A 249 -2.34 17.40 -14.13
C HIS A 249 -3.23 16.44 -14.93
N LEU A 250 -4.28 15.86 -14.34
CA LEU A 250 -5.24 15.02 -15.06
C LEU A 250 -5.88 15.76 -16.25
N ARG A 251 -6.31 17.01 -16.05
CA ARG A 251 -6.85 17.85 -17.13
C ARG A 251 -5.85 18.11 -18.24
N ARG A 252 -4.57 18.28 -17.93
CA ARG A 252 -3.50 18.43 -18.94
C ARG A 252 -3.32 17.19 -19.81
N LEU A 253 -3.63 16.01 -19.26
CA LEU A 253 -3.61 14.76 -20.02
C LEU A 253 -4.86 14.59 -20.89
N GLY A 254 -5.93 15.35 -20.62
CA GLY A 254 -7.25 15.13 -21.25
C GLY A 254 -8.13 14.17 -20.46
N ILE A 255 -7.75 13.83 -19.23
CA ILE A 255 -8.54 13.02 -18.32
C ILE A 255 -9.43 13.95 -17.52
N SER A 256 -10.75 13.81 -17.66
CA SER A 256 -11.65 14.47 -16.72
C SER A 256 -11.42 13.89 -15.31
N PRO A 257 -11.39 14.71 -14.26
CA PRO A 257 -11.62 14.19 -12.91
C PRO A 257 -13.02 13.57 -12.82
#